data_AF-A0A8S3GC31-F1
#
_entry.id   AF-A0A8S3GC31-F1
#
_cell.length_a   1.000
_cell.length_b   1.000
_cell.length_c   1.000
_cell.angle_alpha   90.00
_cell.angle_beta   90.00
_cell.angle_gamma   90.00
#
_symmetry.space_group_name_H-M   'P 1'
#
loop_
_entity.id
_entity.type
_entity.pdbx_description
1 polymer ?
#
loop_
_entity_poly.entity_id
_entity_poly.type
_entity_poly.pdbx_seq_one_letter_code
_entity_poly.pdbx_strand_id
1 'polypeptide(L)'
;MHPSGPFFSLTEKEYSEALKTYPNLNDDCDINYENNSASAAIALGGDNYFNNQSILNQFKRLFQLLPFKKEYKNHNFLCLVDNSRTYTAAEIHLNAFGMRSGTRCPVDKIDYIYDNNKKQTIECYDDDGYSKGLLTIANELNVFVPRKCKLNDLKLLLSQHAAFRS
;
A
#
# COMPACT_ATOMS: atom_id res chain seq x y z
N MET A 1 23.65 -29.22 12.32
CA MET A 1 22.59 -28.51 11.57
C MET A 1 22.51 -27.10 12.09
N HIS A 2 22.73 -26.11 11.23
CA HIS A 2 22.52 -24.71 11.63
C HIS A 2 21.00 -24.53 11.89
N PRO A 3 20.57 -23.90 12.99
CA PRO A 3 19.15 -23.78 13.37
C PRO A 3 18.30 -22.91 12.42
N SER A 4 18.86 -22.47 11.30
CA SER A 4 18.24 -21.59 10.31
C SER A 4 17.60 -22.40 9.18
N GLY A 5 16.55 -23.15 9.49
CA GLY A 5 15.64 -23.68 8.47
C GLY A 5 14.72 -22.58 7.93
N PRO A 6 14.01 -22.82 6.80
CA PRO A 6 13.00 -21.89 6.32
C PRO A 6 11.93 -21.69 7.40
N PHE A 7 11.49 -20.44 7.60
CA PHE A 7 10.49 -20.12 8.62
C PHE A 7 9.10 -20.68 8.25
N PHE A 8 8.87 -20.97 6.97
CA PHE A 8 7.63 -21.54 6.45
C PHE A 8 7.89 -22.30 5.15
N SER A 9 7.34 -23.50 5.02
CA SER A 9 7.38 -24.25 3.77
C SER A 9 6.11 -25.07 3.55
N LEU A 10 5.78 -25.25 2.28
CA LEU A 10 4.76 -26.19 1.82
C LEU A 10 5.41 -27.53 1.47
N THR A 11 4.64 -28.61 1.59
CA THR A 11 4.96 -29.88 0.94
C THR A 11 4.87 -29.73 -0.57
N GLU A 12 5.49 -30.63 -1.34
CA GLU A 12 5.43 -30.60 -2.81
C GLU A 12 3.98 -30.59 -3.32
N LYS A 13 3.10 -31.37 -2.68
CA LYS A 13 1.69 -31.41 -3.04
C LYS A 13 0.99 -30.07 -2.79
N GLU A 14 1.17 -29.48 -1.62
CA GLU A 14 0.58 -28.17 -1.28
C GLU A 14 1.10 -27.08 -2.22
N TYR A 15 2.40 -27.08 -2.52
CA TYR A 15 3.01 -26.13 -3.43
C TYR A 15 2.52 -26.30 -4.87
N SER A 16 2.29 -27.53 -5.33
CA SER A 16 1.70 -27.78 -6.65
C SER A 16 0.28 -27.22 -6.78
N GLU A 17 -0.52 -27.24 -5.71
CA GLU A 17 -1.84 -26.58 -5.70
C GLU A 17 -1.70 -25.05 -5.65
N ALA A 18 -0.72 -24.54 -4.92
CA ALA A 18 -0.41 -23.11 -4.89
C ALA A 18 -0.04 -22.59 -6.27
N LEU A 19 0.79 -23.32 -7.03
CA LEU A 19 1.21 -22.96 -8.39
C LEU A 19 0.05 -22.90 -9.40
N LYS A 20 -1.00 -23.71 -9.23
CA LYS A 20 -2.20 -23.62 -10.07
C LYS A 20 -2.93 -22.29 -9.89
N THR A 21 -2.88 -21.72 -8.70
CA THR A 21 -3.56 -20.46 -8.36
C THR A 21 -2.65 -19.24 -8.56
N TYR A 22 -1.37 -19.39 -8.24
CA TYR A 22 -0.34 -18.36 -8.33
C TYR A 22 0.84 -18.87 -9.17
N PRO A 23 0.73 -18.91 -10.50
CA PRO A 23 1.81 -19.38 -11.39
C PRO A 23 3.11 -18.59 -11.21
N ASN A 24 2.99 -17.30 -10.84
CA ASN A 24 4.10 -16.39 -10.61
C ASN A 24 5.01 -16.81 -9.44
N LEU A 25 4.61 -17.80 -8.63
CA LEU A 25 5.48 -18.37 -7.60
C LEU A 25 6.69 -19.10 -8.21
N ASN A 26 6.61 -19.49 -9.48
CA ASN A 26 7.67 -20.13 -10.23
C ASN A 26 8.47 -19.17 -11.13
N ASP A 27 8.13 -17.88 -11.13
CA ASP A 27 8.85 -16.90 -11.93
C ASP A 27 10.24 -16.68 -11.34
N ASP A 28 11.25 -16.60 -12.22
CA ASP A 28 12.57 -16.15 -11.83
C ASP A 28 12.48 -14.71 -11.30
N CYS A 29 12.93 -14.50 -10.08
CA CYS A 29 13.05 -13.17 -9.49
C CYS A 29 14.42 -13.03 -8.82
N ASP A 30 14.81 -11.79 -8.54
CA ASP A 30 16.12 -11.48 -7.94
C ASP A 30 16.30 -12.04 -6.50
N ILE A 31 15.29 -12.71 -5.96
CA ILE A 31 15.31 -13.34 -4.64
C ILE A 31 15.39 -14.85 -4.84
N ASN A 32 16.49 -15.44 -4.39
CA ASN A 32 16.66 -16.87 -4.34
C ASN A 32 15.82 -17.43 -3.17
N TYR A 33 14.64 -18.00 -3.44
CA TYR A 33 13.82 -18.61 -2.40
C TYR A 33 14.25 -20.05 -2.10
N GLU A 34 14.16 -20.44 -0.83
CA GLU A 34 14.20 -21.85 -0.44
C GLU A 34 13.04 -22.61 -1.11
N ASN A 35 13.25 -23.90 -1.36
CA ASN A 35 12.28 -24.73 -2.07
C ASN A 35 10.92 -24.75 -1.35
N ASN A 36 9.85 -24.53 -2.13
CA ASN A 36 8.46 -24.50 -1.66
C ASN A 36 8.20 -23.54 -0.48
N SER A 37 9.05 -22.51 -0.34
CA SER A 37 9.10 -21.63 0.82
C SER A 37 8.88 -20.17 0.44
N ALA A 38 8.54 -19.38 1.44
CA ALA A 38 8.56 -17.92 1.38
C ALA A 38 9.88 -17.32 1.88
N SER A 39 10.78 -18.14 2.44
CA SER A 39 12.09 -17.73 2.93
C SER A 39 13.09 -17.57 1.79
N ALA A 40 13.77 -16.43 1.75
CA ALA A 40 14.93 -16.26 0.88
C ALA A 40 16.14 -17.03 1.45
N ALA A 41 16.83 -17.78 0.60
CA ALA A 41 18.12 -18.37 0.87
C ALA A 41 19.20 -17.27 0.81
N ILE A 42 19.99 -17.14 1.86
CA ILE A 42 21.16 -16.25 1.86
C ILE A 42 22.38 -17.09 1.49
N ALA A 43 22.94 -16.88 0.29
CA ALA A 43 24.25 -17.42 -0.04
C ALA A 43 25.34 -16.54 0.60
N LEU A 44 26.12 -17.11 1.52
CA LEU A 44 27.26 -16.45 2.13
C LEU A 44 28.31 -16.15 1.04
N GLY A 45 28.66 -14.87 0.85
CA GLY A 45 29.63 -14.42 -0.15
C GLY A 45 29.04 -13.96 -1.49
N GLY A 46 27.71 -14.00 -1.67
CA GLY A 46 27.02 -13.33 -2.78
C GLY A 46 26.47 -11.97 -2.38
N ASP A 47 26.31 -11.05 -3.33
CA ASP A 47 25.63 -9.74 -3.17
C ASP A 47 24.11 -9.91 -2.98
N ASN A 48 23.70 -10.74 -2.01
CA ASN A 48 22.30 -10.93 -1.66
C ASN A 48 21.86 -9.74 -0.78
N TYR A 49 21.50 -8.65 -1.45
CA TYR A 49 21.15 -7.39 -0.80
C TYR A 49 19.79 -7.50 -0.10
N PHE A 50 19.80 -7.73 1.22
CA PHE A 50 18.61 -7.74 2.06
C PHE A 50 18.08 -6.29 2.24
N ASN A 51 17.24 -5.84 1.31
CA ASN A 51 16.56 -4.55 1.39
C ASN A 51 15.07 -4.70 1.73
N ASN A 52 14.40 -3.59 2.01
CA ASN A 52 12.97 -3.55 2.33
C ASN A 52 12.10 -4.22 1.25
N GLN A 53 12.49 -4.13 -0.02
CA GLN A 53 11.76 -4.76 -1.12
C GLN A 53 11.86 -6.29 -1.06
N SER A 54 13.05 -6.82 -0.78
CA SER A 54 13.27 -8.27 -0.62
C SER A 54 12.50 -8.85 0.57
N ILE A 55 12.39 -8.10 1.67
CA ILE A 55 11.58 -8.47 2.84
C ILE A 55 10.09 -8.47 2.46
N LEU A 56 9.63 -7.40 1.81
CA LEU A 56 8.23 -7.28 1.39
C LEU A 56 7.81 -8.40 0.44
N ASN A 57 8.69 -8.78 -0.49
CA ASN A 57 8.43 -9.86 -1.43
C ASN A 57 8.33 -11.24 -0.72
N GLN A 58 9.18 -11.51 0.28
CA GLN A 58 9.06 -12.71 1.13
C GLN A 58 7.72 -12.75 1.88
N PHE A 59 7.25 -11.62 2.44
CA PHE A 59 5.93 -11.54 3.07
C PHE A 59 4.79 -11.75 2.08
N LYS A 60 4.82 -11.10 0.91
CA LYS A 60 3.82 -11.30 -0.15
C LYS A 60 3.72 -12.77 -0.54
N ARG A 61 4.88 -13.41 -0.76
CA ARG A 61 4.95 -14.84 -1.09
C ARG A 61 4.38 -15.69 0.05
N LEU A 62 4.70 -15.38 1.31
CA LEU A 62 4.12 -16.07 2.46
C LEU A 62 2.58 -16.04 2.43
N PHE A 63 1.97 -14.87 2.22
CA PHE A 63 0.51 -14.76 2.18
C PHE A 63 -0.13 -15.49 1.00
N GLN A 64 0.57 -15.63 -0.13
CA GLN A 64 0.11 -16.47 -1.24
C GLN A 64 0.15 -17.97 -0.88
N LEU A 65 1.12 -18.41 -0.08
CA LEU A 65 1.30 -19.82 0.27
C LEU A 65 0.46 -20.26 1.49
N LEU A 66 0.18 -19.36 2.44
CA LEU A 66 -0.54 -19.65 3.68
C LEU A 66 -1.86 -20.42 3.48
N PRO A 67 -2.73 -20.08 2.50
CA PRO A 67 -4.00 -20.77 2.29
C PRO A 67 -3.85 -22.25 1.89
N PHE A 68 -2.69 -22.65 1.37
CA PHE A 68 -2.43 -24.01 0.91
C PHE A 68 -1.83 -24.91 1.99
N LYS A 69 -1.42 -24.34 3.13
CA LYS A 69 -0.89 -25.11 4.25
C LYS A 69 -2.03 -25.88 4.94
N LYS A 70 -1.97 -27.21 4.90
CA LYS A 70 -3.04 -28.07 5.39
C LYS A 70 -3.33 -27.85 6.88
N GLU A 71 -2.31 -27.59 7.67
CA GLU A 71 -2.41 -27.32 9.11
C GLU A 71 -3.22 -26.05 9.41
N TYR A 72 -3.30 -25.12 8.45
CA TYR A 72 -4.05 -23.87 8.59
C TYR A 72 -5.38 -23.86 7.82
N LYS A 73 -5.81 -25.02 7.31
CA LYS A 73 -7.09 -25.14 6.62
C LYS A 73 -8.23 -24.63 7.52
N ASN A 74 -9.15 -23.85 6.94
CA ASN A 74 -10.28 -23.20 7.62
C ASN A 74 -9.91 -22.08 8.60
N HIS A 75 -8.66 -21.63 8.63
CA HIS A 75 -8.29 -20.42 9.37
C HIS A 75 -8.44 -19.20 8.46
N ASN A 76 -8.91 -18.09 9.03
CA ASN A 76 -8.91 -16.79 8.37
C ASN A 76 -7.59 -16.10 8.63
N PHE A 77 -6.86 -15.77 7.58
CA PHE A 77 -5.62 -15.00 7.69
C PHE A 77 -5.92 -13.51 7.57
N LEU A 78 -5.64 -12.77 8.63
CA LEU A 78 -5.67 -11.31 8.62
C LEU A 78 -4.22 -10.80 8.55
N CYS A 79 -3.85 -10.15 7.45
CA CYS A 79 -2.58 -9.45 7.36
C CYS A 79 -2.71 -8.07 8.00
N LEU A 80 -2.16 -7.92 9.21
CA LEU A 80 -2.03 -6.62 9.87
C LEU A 80 -0.64 -6.08 9.55
N VAL A 81 -0.55 -5.20 8.55
CA VAL A 81 0.70 -4.49 8.26
C VAL A 81 0.77 -3.28 9.19
N ASP A 82 1.52 -3.42 10.27
CA ASP A 82 1.88 -2.29 11.13
C ASP A 82 3.22 -1.71 10.66
N ASN A 83 3.21 -0.44 10.27
CA ASN A 83 4.43 0.29 9.97
C ASN A 83 4.95 0.87 11.28
N SER A 84 6.05 0.29 11.79
CA SER A 84 6.69 0.69 13.06
C SER A 84 7.16 2.15 13.12
N ARG A 85 7.02 2.92 12.04
CA ARG A 85 7.33 4.36 11.99
C ARG A 85 6.19 5.31 11.62
N THR A 86 5.16 4.94 10.84
CA THR A 86 4.34 5.97 10.15
C THR A 86 2.90 6.18 10.58
N TYR A 87 2.18 5.24 11.19
CA TYR A 87 0.71 5.41 11.34
C TYR A 87 0.06 6.01 10.06
N THR A 88 0.33 5.42 8.89
CA THR A 88 -0.18 5.80 7.54
C THR A 88 0.08 7.26 7.10
N ALA A 89 1.11 7.45 6.27
CA ALA A 89 1.17 8.59 5.34
C ALA A 89 0.77 8.10 3.93
N ALA A 90 -0.27 8.68 3.36
CA ALA A 90 -0.74 8.39 2.02
C ALA A 90 -0.37 9.56 1.10
N GLU A 91 0.45 9.31 0.08
CA GLU A 91 0.75 10.30 -0.94
C GLU A 91 -0.48 10.50 -1.83
N ILE A 92 -1.11 11.67 -1.74
CA ILE A 92 -2.36 11.96 -2.43
C ILE A 92 -2.06 12.67 -3.75
N HIS A 93 -2.25 11.96 -4.86
CA HIS A 93 -2.09 12.59 -6.16
C HIS A 93 -3.34 13.40 -6.54
N LEU A 94 -3.21 14.73 -6.62
CA LEU A 94 -4.29 15.64 -7.04
C LEU A 94 -4.86 15.37 -8.44
N ASN A 95 -4.13 14.65 -9.30
CA ASN A 95 -4.66 14.21 -10.59
C ASN A 95 -5.79 13.19 -10.46
N ALA A 96 -5.88 12.52 -9.31
CA ALA A 96 -6.93 11.58 -9.03
C ALA A 96 -8.26 12.25 -8.70
N PHE A 97 -8.30 13.59 -8.57
CA PHE A 97 -9.48 14.40 -8.26
C PHE A 97 -9.87 15.29 -9.45
N GLY A 98 -11.18 15.47 -9.66
CA GLY A 98 -11.70 16.43 -10.63
C GLY A 98 -12.05 17.79 -10.01
N MET A 99 -12.39 18.77 -10.85
CA MET A 99 -12.74 20.12 -10.39
C MET A 99 -14.12 20.19 -9.71
N ARG A 100 -15.04 19.30 -10.10
CA ARG A 100 -16.46 19.30 -9.70
C ARG A 100 -16.80 18.07 -8.86
N SER A 101 -17.93 18.11 -8.15
CA SER A 101 -18.43 16.94 -7.42
C SER A 101 -18.78 15.79 -8.38
N GLY A 102 -18.75 14.56 -7.87
CA GLY A 102 -19.06 13.34 -8.61
C GLY A 102 -17.96 12.90 -9.59
N THR A 103 -16.73 13.34 -9.36
CA THR A 103 -15.56 12.94 -10.17
C THR A 103 -14.88 11.70 -9.61
N ARG A 104 -13.76 11.25 -10.20
CA ARG A 104 -13.00 10.15 -9.60
C ARG A 104 -12.36 10.64 -8.30
N CYS A 105 -12.37 9.83 -7.25
CA CYS A 105 -11.59 10.01 -6.03
C CYS A 105 -11.21 8.63 -5.48
N PRO A 106 -9.92 8.32 -5.27
CA PRO A 106 -9.50 6.98 -4.84
C PRO A 106 -9.44 6.82 -3.31
N VAL A 107 -9.75 7.88 -2.55
CA VAL A 107 -9.59 7.90 -1.09
C VAL A 107 -10.81 8.51 -0.42
N ASP A 108 -11.19 7.99 0.75
CA ASP A 108 -12.39 8.44 1.46
C ASP A 108 -12.17 9.73 2.24
N LYS A 109 -10.97 9.92 2.79
CA LYS A 109 -10.60 11.09 3.58
C LYS A 109 -9.12 11.41 3.52
N ILE A 110 -8.77 12.64 3.89
CA ILE A 110 -7.41 13.17 3.94
C ILE A 110 -7.13 13.62 5.38
N ASP A 111 -6.19 12.94 6.03
CA ASP A 111 -5.72 13.28 7.37
C ASP A 111 -4.40 14.05 7.28
N TYR A 112 -4.28 15.19 7.97
CA TYR A 112 -3.05 15.99 7.99
C TYR A 112 -2.83 16.71 9.32
N ILE A 113 -1.61 17.18 9.54
CA ILE A 113 -1.23 17.97 10.71
C ILE A 113 -1.19 19.44 10.31
N TYR A 114 -1.90 20.29 11.06
CA TYR A 114 -1.90 21.75 10.88
C TYR A 114 -1.02 22.43 11.93
N ASP A 115 -0.59 23.67 11.66
CA ASP A 115 0.24 24.47 12.56
C ASP A 115 -0.32 24.38 14.00
N ASN A 116 0.54 23.92 14.93
CA ASN A 116 0.26 23.49 16.32
C ASN A 116 0.03 21.98 16.57
N ASN A 117 0.52 21.09 15.70
CA ASN A 117 0.41 19.63 15.87
C ASN A 117 -1.03 19.10 16.00
N LYS A 118 -2.01 19.88 15.54
CA LYS A 118 -3.42 19.48 15.59
C LYS A 118 -3.75 18.66 14.35
N LYS A 119 -4.24 17.43 14.55
CA LYS A 119 -4.75 16.60 13.46
C LYS A 119 -6.04 17.20 12.90
N GLN A 120 -6.10 17.33 11.58
CA GLN A 120 -7.25 17.75 10.79
C GLN A 120 -7.61 16.62 9.83
N THR A 121 -8.90 16.51 9.51
CA THR A 121 -9.43 15.50 8.58
C THR A 121 -10.39 16.17 7.62
N ILE A 122 -10.27 15.84 6.34
CA ILE A 122 -11.18 16.29 5.28
C ILE A 122 -11.82 15.05 4.66
N GLU A 123 -13.15 14.99 4.70
CA GLU A 123 -13.90 13.96 3.98
C GLU A 123 -13.88 14.28 2.47
N CYS A 124 -13.53 13.28 1.65
CA CYS A 124 -13.45 13.41 0.20
C CYS A 124 -14.79 13.16 -0.50
N TYR A 125 -15.84 12.84 0.25
CA TYR A 125 -17.19 12.61 -0.24
C TYR A 125 -18.17 13.54 0.49
N ASP A 126 -19.20 14.01 -0.21
CA ASP A 126 -20.31 14.75 0.37
C ASP A 126 -21.34 13.81 1.02
N ASP A 127 -22.33 14.38 1.71
CA ASP A 127 -23.35 13.62 2.45
C ASP A 127 -24.22 12.73 1.54
N ASP A 128 -24.26 13.06 0.24
CA ASP A 128 -24.97 12.28 -0.78
C ASP A 128 -24.10 11.15 -1.38
N GLY A 129 -22.85 11.02 -0.91
CA GLY A 129 -21.90 9.99 -1.33
C GLY A 129 -21.18 10.29 -2.64
N TYR A 130 -21.26 11.52 -3.15
CA TYR A 130 -20.49 11.95 -4.32
C TYR A 130 -19.13 12.47 -3.91
N SER A 131 -18.10 12.18 -4.70
CA SER A 131 -16.76 12.69 -4.43
C SER A 131 -16.74 14.21 -4.51
N LYS A 132 -16.15 14.86 -3.51
CA LYS A 132 -15.92 16.31 -3.52
C LYS A 132 -14.91 16.66 -4.61
N GLY A 133 -15.25 17.68 -5.40
CA GLY A 133 -14.31 18.27 -6.34
C GLY A 133 -13.23 19.11 -5.64
N LEU A 134 -12.11 19.33 -6.32
CA LEU A 134 -11.00 20.14 -5.82
C LEU A 134 -11.40 21.56 -5.39
N LEU A 135 -12.44 22.14 -6.01
CA LEU A 135 -12.90 23.48 -5.64
C LEU A 135 -13.56 23.49 -4.25
N THR A 136 -14.37 22.47 -3.95
CA THR A 136 -15.00 22.30 -2.63
C THR A 136 -13.93 22.06 -1.57
N ILE A 137 -12.98 21.16 -1.86
CA ILE A 137 -11.87 20.86 -0.97
C ILE A 137 -11.01 22.11 -0.70
N ALA A 138 -10.74 22.93 -1.71
CA ALA A 138 -9.98 24.17 -1.54
C ALA A 138 -10.68 25.18 -0.61
N ASN A 139 -12.00 25.28 -0.70
CA ASN A 139 -12.79 26.15 0.17
C ASN A 139 -12.76 25.65 1.63
N GLU A 140 -12.89 24.34 1.86
CA GLU A 140 -12.79 23.75 3.21
C GLU A 140 -11.40 23.97 3.83
N LEU A 141 -10.37 23.97 2.98
CA LEU A 141 -8.99 24.28 3.36
C LEU A 141 -8.70 25.77 3.54
N ASN A 142 -9.67 26.65 3.32
CA ASN A 142 -9.48 28.11 3.32
C ASN A 142 -8.38 28.58 2.35
N VAL A 143 -8.16 27.85 1.24
CA VAL A 143 -7.21 28.24 0.19
C VAL A 143 -7.86 29.30 -0.69
N PHE A 144 -7.17 30.42 -0.91
CA PHE A 144 -7.64 31.44 -1.84
C PHE A 144 -7.59 30.93 -3.28
N VAL A 145 -8.76 30.75 -3.90
CA VAL A 145 -8.88 30.34 -5.32
C VAL A 145 -9.31 31.53 -6.18
N PRO A 146 -8.51 31.94 -7.18
CA PRO A 146 -8.91 33.00 -8.11
C PRO A 146 -10.17 32.65 -8.91
N ARG A 147 -11.04 33.62 -9.18
CA ARG A 147 -12.32 33.41 -9.93
C ARG A 147 -12.17 32.73 -11.30
N LYS A 148 -11.01 32.86 -11.96
CA LYS A 148 -10.72 32.25 -13.28
C LYS A 148 -9.62 31.17 -13.20
N CYS A 149 -9.49 30.50 -12.06
CA CYS A 149 -8.50 29.45 -11.86
C CYS A 149 -8.77 28.24 -12.78
N LYS A 150 -7.76 27.79 -13.53
CA LYS A 150 -7.86 26.55 -14.31
C LYS A 150 -7.56 25.35 -13.42
N LEU A 151 -8.00 24.16 -13.85
CA LEU A 151 -7.76 22.92 -13.11
C LEU A 151 -6.28 22.69 -12.77
N ASN A 152 -5.36 22.95 -13.69
CA ASN A 152 -3.93 22.77 -13.43
C ASN A 152 -3.38 23.78 -12.42
N ASP A 153 -3.87 25.02 -12.45
CA ASP A 153 -3.48 26.05 -11.47
C ASP A 153 -4.01 25.69 -10.09
N LEU A 154 -5.24 25.18 -10.00
CA LEU A 154 -5.84 24.70 -8.75
C LEU A 154 -5.08 23.51 -8.17
N LYS A 155 -4.68 22.56 -9.03
CA LYS A 155 -3.82 21.43 -8.64
C LYS A 155 -2.48 21.93 -8.10
N LEU A 156 -1.85 22.90 -8.77
CA LEU A 156 -0.57 23.45 -8.32
C LEU A 156 -0.71 24.20 -6.97
N LEU A 157 -1.81 24.92 -6.76
CA LEU A 157 -2.10 25.58 -5.48
C LEU A 157 -2.28 24.56 -4.36
N LEU A 158 -3.10 23.54 -4.58
CA LEU A 158 -3.39 22.53 -3.57
C LEU A 158 -2.19 21.62 -3.30
N SER A 159 -1.31 21.34 -4.28
CA SER A 159 -0.11 20.53 -4.07
C SER A 159 0.88 21.20 -3.12
N GLN A 160 0.69 22.50 -2.86
CA GLN A 160 1.47 23.25 -1.91
C GLN A 160 0.90 23.25 -0.49
N HIS A 161 -0.34 22.77 -0.31
CA HIS A 161 -0.99 22.73 0.99
C HIS A 161 -0.52 21.50 1.79
N ALA A 162 -0.42 21.64 3.12
CA ALA A 162 0.03 20.57 4.02
C ALA A 162 -0.78 19.27 3.87
N ALA A 163 -2.08 19.39 3.57
CA ALA A 163 -2.98 18.27 3.30
C ALA A 163 -2.57 17.38 2.11
N PHE A 164 -1.70 17.86 1.21
CA PHE A 164 -1.29 17.16 -0.01
C PHE A 164 0.23 17.00 -0.15
N ARG A 165 1.00 17.40 0.86
CA ARG A 165 2.49 17.41 0.84
C ARG A 165 3.15 16.27 1.62
N SER A 166 2.36 15.34 2.18
CA SER A 166 2.84 14.25 3.05
C SER A 166 3.73 13.26 2.33
#